data_AF-A0A4Q3D538-F1
#
_entry.id   AF-A0A4Q3D538-F1
#
_cell.length_a   1.000
_cell.length_b   1.000
_cell.length_c   1.000
_cell.angle_alpha   90.00
_cell.angle_beta   90.00
_cell.angle_gamma   90.00
#
_symmetry.space_group_name_H-M   'P 1'
#
loop_
_entity.id
_entity.type
_entity.pdbx_description
1 polymer ?
#
loop_
_entity_poly.entity_id
_entity_poly.type
_entity_poly.pdbx_seq_one_letter_code
_entity_poly.pdbx_strand_id
1 'polypeptide(L)'
;MKIENQHNMSIDELLDHLKSRYPAAEIKKPFLSSRSIIIPVNNMKHVIRPKNTYFNTDFVLPVGVAILALLGSVVLFTVVISLIFGQFVPSIGGGLWIVLALFATKAIYKSVKKEDFNLFYEDVRAAVNTTKSDSSIF
;
A
#
# COMPACT_ATOMS: atom_id res chain seq x y z
N MET A 1 -1.50 4.35 6.71
CA MET A 1 -1.39 5.12 7.95
C MET A 1 -1.91 6.51 7.64
N LYS A 2 -2.47 7.23 8.62
CA LYS A 2 -3.03 8.56 8.40
C LYS A 2 -1.97 9.61 8.76
N ILE A 3 -1.79 10.60 7.89
CA ILE A 3 -0.92 11.76 8.10
C ILE A 3 -1.82 12.99 8.06
N GLU A 4 -1.89 13.73 9.15
CA GLU A 4 -2.71 14.95 9.21
C GLU A 4 -2.18 16.00 8.24
N ASN A 5 -3.08 16.65 7.51
CA ASN A 5 -2.75 17.73 6.60
C ASN A 5 -3.03 19.08 7.27
N GLN A 6 -2.22 19.45 8.27
CA GLN A 6 -2.43 20.67 9.06
C GLN A 6 -2.29 21.95 8.24
N HIS A 7 -1.56 21.88 7.11
CA HIS A 7 -1.25 23.03 6.26
C HIS A 7 -2.13 23.11 5.00
N ASN A 8 -3.18 22.28 4.88
CA ASN A 8 -4.01 22.19 3.67
C ASN A 8 -3.19 22.04 2.37
N MET A 9 -2.06 21.32 2.44
CA MET A 9 -1.18 21.08 1.29
C MET A 9 -1.96 20.35 0.19
N SER A 10 -1.77 20.79 -1.06
CA SER A 10 -2.40 20.14 -2.21
C SER A 10 -1.68 18.84 -2.58
N ILE A 11 -2.35 17.94 -3.30
CA ILE A 11 -1.72 16.69 -3.74
C ILE A 11 -0.60 16.92 -4.78
N ASP A 12 -0.74 17.98 -5.58
CA ASP A 12 0.26 18.37 -6.58
C ASP A 12 1.52 18.95 -5.89
N GLU A 13 1.35 19.78 -4.86
CA GLU A 13 2.44 20.31 -4.04
C GLU A 13 3.18 19.21 -3.26
N LEU A 14 2.43 18.27 -2.67
CA LEU A 14 3.02 17.10 -2.02
C LEU A 14 3.81 16.23 -3.02
N LEU A 15 3.33 16.08 -4.25
CA LEU A 15 4.06 15.36 -5.28
C LEU A 15 5.40 16.04 -5.58
N ASP A 16 5.42 17.36 -5.71
CA ASP A 16 6.64 18.09 -6.05
C ASP A 16 7.70 18.01 -4.94
N HIS A 17 7.29 18.03 -3.67
CA HIS A 17 8.19 17.73 -2.55
C HIS A 17 8.73 16.29 -2.60
N LEU A 18 7.87 15.33 -2.93
CA LEU A 18 8.23 13.91 -2.98
C LEU A 18 9.08 13.56 -4.21
N LYS A 19 8.96 14.28 -5.33
CA LYS A 19 9.74 14.02 -6.56
C LYS A 19 11.24 14.13 -6.37
N SER A 20 11.70 15.01 -5.47
CA SER A 20 13.13 15.16 -5.13
C SER A 20 13.73 13.83 -4.64
N ARG A 21 12.96 13.08 -3.84
CA ARG A 21 13.38 11.79 -3.27
C ARG A 21 12.88 10.58 -4.05
N TYR A 22 11.77 10.72 -4.75
CA TYR A 22 11.11 9.68 -5.52
C TYR A 22 10.79 10.20 -6.93
N PRO A 23 11.75 10.16 -7.86
CA PRO A 23 11.60 10.75 -9.19
C PRO A 23 10.52 10.06 -10.03
N ALA A 24 10.22 8.79 -9.73
CA ALA A 24 9.17 8.00 -10.39
C ALA A 24 7.78 8.17 -9.76
N ALA A 25 7.61 9.11 -8.82
CA ALA A 25 6.31 9.41 -8.22
C ALA A 25 5.37 10.07 -9.25
N GLU A 26 4.14 9.58 -9.35
CA GLU A 26 3.16 10.07 -10.31
C GLU A 26 1.78 10.22 -9.66
N ILE A 27 1.03 11.24 -10.04
CA ILE A 27 -0.39 11.32 -9.70
C ILE A 27 -1.18 10.49 -10.71
N LYS A 28 -1.90 9.48 -10.21
CA LYS A 28 -2.90 8.75 -11.01
C LYS A 28 -4.30 9.06 -10.51
N LYS A 29 -5.25 9.18 -11.45
CA LYS A 29 -6.68 9.31 -11.17
C LYS A 29 -7.37 8.01 -11.60
N PRO A 30 -7.59 7.06 -10.68
CA PRO A 30 -8.36 5.87 -11.01
C PRO A 30 -9.81 6.25 -11.35
N PHE A 31 -10.44 5.48 -12.24
CA PHE A 31 -11.77 5.79 -12.78
C PHE A 31 -12.85 6.01 -11.70
N LEU A 32 -12.73 5.32 -10.56
CA LEU A 32 -13.69 5.35 -9.45
C LEU A 32 -13.17 6.00 -8.17
N SER A 33 -11.99 6.62 -8.17
CA SER A 33 -11.44 7.20 -6.94
C SER A 33 -10.78 8.56 -7.15
N SER A 34 -10.65 9.30 -6.04
CA SER A 34 -9.89 10.56 -5.99
C SER A 34 -8.46 10.37 -6.51
N ARG A 35 -7.87 11.46 -7.03
CA ARG A 35 -6.45 11.51 -7.44
C ARG A 35 -5.59 10.98 -6.30
N SER A 36 -4.62 10.13 -6.61
CA SER A 36 -3.70 9.52 -5.64
C SER A 36 -2.28 9.57 -6.18
N ILE A 37 -1.31 9.81 -5.31
CA ILE A 37 0.11 9.69 -5.67
C ILE A 37 0.47 8.21 -5.60
N ILE A 38 1.10 7.70 -6.65
CA ILE A 38 1.67 6.36 -6.70
C ILE A 38 3.18 6.50 -6.77
N ILE A 39 3.86 5.86 -5.83
CA ILE A 39 5.32 5.89 -5.73
C ILE A 39 5.83 4.46 -5.85
N PRO A 40 6.40 4.08 -7.02
CA PRO A 40 7.07 2.80 -7.15
C PRO A 40 8.41 2.89 -6.43
N VAL A 41 8.58 2.09 -5.39
CA VAL A 41 9.85 1.95 -4.66
C VAL A 41 10.19 0.47 -4.61
N ASN A 42 11.31 0.10 -5.23
CA ASN A 42 11.72 -1.29 -5.41
C ASN A 42 10.61 -2.12 -6.10
N ASN A 43 10.26 -3.28 -5.55
CA ASN A 43 9.17 -4.14 -6.04
C ASN A 43 7.78 -3.77 -5.49
N MET A 44 7.64 -2.62 -4.82
CA MET A 44 6.41 -2.20 -4.16
C MET A 44 5.87 -0.90 -4.76
N LYS A 45 4.54 -0.75 -4.74
CA LYS A 45 3.89 0.51 -5.10
C LYS A 45 3.25 1.10 -3.85
N HIS A 46 3.80 2.20 -3.37
CA HIS A 46 3.20 3.00 -2.31
C HIS A 46 2.12 3.90 -2.92
N VAL A 47 1.05 4.12 -2.18
CA VAL A 47 -0.10 4.90 -2.62
C VAL A 47 -0.45 5.90 -1.54
N ILE A 48 -0.53 7.17 -1.92
CA ILE A 48 -0.98 8.26 -1.05
C ILE A 48 -2.32 8.75 -1.57
N ARG A 49 -3.35 8.61 -0.75
CA ARG A 49 -4.70 9.07 -1.08
C ARG A 49 -5.04 10.30 -0.24
N PRO A 50 -5.41 11.43 -0.87
CA PRO A 50 -5.87 12.60 -0.17
C PRO A 50 -7.27 12.33 0.38
N LYS A 51 -7.48 12.70 1.63
CA LYS A 51 -8.78 12.87 2.28
C LYS A 51 -8.82 14.30 2.79
N ASN A 52 -10.01 14.88 2.93
CA ASN A 52 -10.18 16.32 3.18
C ASN A 52 -9.19 16.91 4.22
N THR A 53 -8.98 16.22 5.35
CA THR A 53 -8.12 16.70 6.44
C THR A 53 -6.83 15.89 6.64
N TYR A 54 -6.59 14.84 5.85
CA TYR A 54 -5.44 13.95 6.04
C TYR A 54 -5.05 13.21 4.77
N PHE A 55 -3.80 12.81 4.66
CA PHE A 55 -3.33 11.87 3.65
C PHE A 55 -3.32 10.45 4.22
N ASN A 56 -3.91 9.50 3.49
CA ASN A 56 -3.81 8.08 3.84
C ASN A 56 -2.74 7.40 2.97
N THR A 57 -1.71 6.87 3.63
CA THR A 57 -0.65 6.10 3.00
C THR A 57 -0.95 4.61 3.05
N ASP A 58 -0.89 3.94 1.92
CA ASP A 58 -1.04 2.48 1.82
C ASP A 58 -0.02 1.95 0.82
N PHE A 59 0.01 0.63 0.64
CA PHE A 59 0.81 -0.02 -0.39
C PHE A 59 -0.02 -1.04 -1.14
N VAL A 60 0.37 -1.27 -2.38
CA VAL A 60 -0.13 -2.35 -3.22
C VAL A 60 0.88 -3.48 -3.18
N LEU A 61 0.38 -4.68 -2.88
CA LEU A 61 1.19 -5.90 -2.91
C LEU A 61 1.78 -6.12 -4.31
N PRO A 62 3.03 -6.58 -4.42
CA PRO A 62 3.58 -7.01 -5.69
C PRO A 62 2.72 -8.14 -6.27
N VAL A 63 2.47 -8.13 -7.59
CA VAL A 63 1.60 -9.11 -8.26
C VAL A 63 2.09 -10.55 -7.99
N GLY A 64 3.41 -10.79 -8.02
CA GLY A 64 3.98 -12.10 -7.70
C GLY A 64 3.63 -12.58 -6.28
N VAL A 65 3.64 -11.70 -5.29
CA VAL A 65 3.25 -12.04 -3.91
C VAL A 65 1.76 -12.35 -3.81
N ALA A 66 0.92 -11.60 -4.54
CA ALA A 66 -0.52 -11.86 -4.59
C ALA A 66 -0.84 -13.22 -5.26
N ILE A 67 -0.12 -13.59 -6.33
CA ILE A 67 -0.26 -14.90 -6.98
C ILE A 67 0.18 -16.02 -6.03
N LEU A 68 1.32 -15.86 -5.34
CA LEU A 68 1.78 -16.84 -4.35
C LEU A 68 0.79 -17.02 -3.20
N ALA A 69 0.18 -15.93 -2.71
CA ALA A 69 -0.87 -15.99 -1.70
C ALA A 69 -2.09 -16.77 -2.18
N LEU A 70 -2.48 -16.58 -3.44
CA LEU A 70 -3.59 -17.30 -4.05
C LEU A 70 -3.29 -18.79 -4.18
N LEU A 71 -2.12 -19.16 -4.71
CA LEU A 71 -1.68 -20.55 -4.80
C LEU A 71 -1.60 -21.20 -3.42
N GLY A 72 -1.00 -20.51 -2.45
CA GLY A 72 -0.91 -20.98 -1.06
C GLY A 72 -2.28 -21.18 -0.42
N SER A 73 -3.24 -20.28 -0.69
CA SER A 73 -4.63 -20.39 -0.22
C SER A 73 -5.31 -21.65 -0.75
N VAL A 74 -5.16 -21.94 -2.05
CA VAL A 74 -5.73 -23.15 -2.67
C VAL A 74 -5.15 -24.39 -2.01
N VAL A 75 -3.83 -24.46 -1.85
CA VAL A 75 -3.15 -25.61 -1.22
C VAL A 75 -3.61 -25.79 0.23
N LEU A 76 -3.64 -24.71 1.03
CA LEU A 76 -4.10 -24.75 2.42
C LEU A 76 -5.55 -25.22 2.53
N PHE A 77 -6.42 -24.70 1.67
CA PHE A 77 -7.83 -25.10 1.64
C PHE A 77 -7.98 -26.60 1.32
N THR A 78 -7.26 -27.10 0.31
CA THR A 78 -7.27 -28.52 -0.04
C THR A 78 -6.77 -29.39 1.12
N VAL A 79 -5.71 -28.99 1.82
CA VAL A 79 -5.19 -29.72 2.99
C VAL A 79 -6.22 -29.75 4.13
N VAL A 80 -6.84 -28.62 4.45
CA VAL A 80 -7.84 -28.54 5.53
C VAL A 80 -9.07 -29.39 5.21
N ILE A 81 -9.58 -29.33 3.97
CA ILE A 81 -10.71 -30.15 3.54
C ILE A 81 -10.34 -31.63 3.55
N SER A 82 -9.13 -31.99 3.11
CA SER A 82 -8.67 -33.38 3.14
C SER A 82 -8.54 -33.92 4.56
N LEU A 83 -8.16 -33.09 5.54
CA LEU A 83 -8.11 -33.46 6.96
C LEU A 83 -9.52 -33.66 7.56
N ILE A 84 -10.49 -32.82 7.17
CA ILE A 84 -11.86 -32.88 7.71
C ILE A 84 -12.62 -34.08 7.15
N PHE A 85 -12.53 -34.32 5.84
CA PHE A 85 -13.33 -35.33 5.15
C PHE A 85 -12.60 -36.65 4.93
N GLY A 86 -11.31 -36.74 5.27
CA GLY A 86 -10.48 -37.93 5.05
C GLY A 86 -10.30 -38.30 3.57
N GLN A 87 -10.70 -37.42 2.66
CA GLN A 87 -10.69 -37.62 1.21
C GLN A 87 -10.13 -36.37 0.52
N PHE A 88 -9.30 -36.58 -0.48
CA PHE A 88 -8.72 -35.47 -1.25
C PHE A 88 -9.79 -34.89 -2.18
N VAL A 89 -10.45 -33.82 -1.75
CA VAL A 89 -11.44 -33.12 -2.57
C VAL A 89 -10.79 -31.88 -3.20
N PRO A 90 -10.50 -31.89 -4.51
CA PRO A 90 -10.05 -30.70 -5.22
C PRO A 90 -11.24 -29.74 -5.38
N SER A 91 -11.51 -28.93 -4.35
CA SER A 91 -12.59 -27.94 -4.38
C SER A 91 -12.02 -26.53 -4.60
N ILE A 92 -12.53 -25.86 -5.63
CA ILE A 92 -12.28 -24.43 -5.95
C ILE A 92 -13.34 -23.56 -5.26
N GLY A 93 -13.80 -23.96 -4.07
CA GLY A 93 -15.00 -23.39 -3.43
C GLY A 93 -14.79 -22.15 -2.56
N GLY A 94 -13.56 -21.67 -2.38
CA GLY A 94 -13.24 -20.75 -1.29
C GLY A 94 -12.93 -19.32 -1.70
N GLY A 95 -13.84 -18.58 -2.34
CA GLY A 95 -13.62 -17.14 -2.57
C GLY A 95 -13.26 -16.38 -1.29
N LEU A 96 -13.88 -16.78 -0.16
CA LEU A 96 -13.56 -16.26 1.17
C LEU A 96 -12.12 -16.57 1.60
N TRP A 97 -11.61 -17.77 1.33
CA TRP A 97 -10.24 -18.19 1.66
C TRP A 97 -9.18 -17.42 0.86
N ILE A 98 -9.47 -17.10 -0.40
CA ILE A 98 -8.59 -16.28 -1.23
C ILE A 98 -8.50 -14.87 -0.64
N VAL A 99 -9.64 -14.28 -0.29
CA VAL A 99 -9.67 -12.96 0.35
C VAL A 99 -8.92 -12.97 1.67
N LEU A 100 -9.15 -13.96 2.53
CA LEU A 100 -8.48 -14.08 3.82
C LEU A 100 -6.97 -14.24 3.66
N ALA A 101 -6.53 -15.06 2.71
CA ALA A 101 -5.12 -15.25 2.40
C ALA A 101 -4.48 -13.95 1.90
N LEU A 102 -5.14 -13.19 1.02
CA LEU A 102 -4.64 -11.89 0.56
C LEU A 102 -4.51 -10.89 1.72
N PHE A 103 -5.48 -10.85 2.64
CA PHE A 103 -5.39 -10.00 3.83
C PHE A 103 -4.24 -10.44 4.76
N ALA A 104 -4.10 -11.74 5.02
CA ALA A 104 -3.03 -12.29 5.84
C ALA A 104 -1.65 -12.02 5.21
N THR A 105 -1.49 -12.27 3.92
CA THR A 105 -0.25 -11.95 3.19
C THR A 105 0.03 -10.45 3.22
N LYS A 106 -0.98 -9.59 3.06
CA LYS A 106 -0.80 -8.13 3.19
C LYS A 106 -0.27 -7.78 4.58
N ALA A 107 -0.82 -8.37 5.64
CA ALA A 107 -0.40 -8.12 7.01
C ALA A 107 1.02 -8.63 7.29
N ILE A 108 1.34 -9.86 6.88
CA ILE A 108 2.67 -10.46 7.03
C ILE A 108 3.69 -9.65 6.26
N TYR A 109 3.39 -9.32 5.00
CA TYR A 109 4.29 -8.55 4.15
C TYR A 109 4.56 -7.16 4.72
N LYS A 110 3.52 -6.49 5.26
CA LYS A 110 3.68 -5.23 5.99
C LYS A 110 4.55 -5.39 7.24
N SER A 111 4.44 -6.51 7.95
CA SER A 111 5.24 -6.80 9.15
C SER A 111 6.72 -6.99 8.80
N VAL A 112 7.01 -7.79 7.77
CA VAL A 112 8.38 -8.05 7.29
C VAL A 112 9.03 -6.77 6.75
N LYS A 113 8.26 -5.92 6.08
CA LYS A 113 8.72 -4.66 5.48
C LYS A 113 8.37 -3.43 6.31
N LYS A 114 8.24 -3.60 7.64
CA LYS A 114 7.81 -2.54 8.54
C LYS A 114 8.76 -1.35 8.55
N GLU A 115 10.07 -1.58 8.51
CA GLU A 115 11.08 -0.52 8.49
C GLU A 115 10.97 0.33 7.22
N ASP A 116 10.98 -0.29 6.05
CA ASP A 116 10.78 0.38 4.76
C ASP A 116 9.47 1.20 4.73
N PHE A 117 8.40 0.65 5.30
CA PHE A 117 7.10 1.33 5.36
C PHE A 117 7.10 2.50 6.33
N ASN A 118 7.78 2.38 7.47
CA ASN A 118 7.91 3.45 8.46
C ASN A 118 8.79 4.59 7.92
N LEU A 119 9.90 4.26 7.24
CA LEU A 119 10.74 5.25 6.57
C LEU A 119 9.93 6.04 5.53
N PHE A 120 9.19 5.35 4.66
CA PHE A 120 8.29 6.00 3.71
C PHE A 120 7.25 6.89 4.41
N TYR A 121 6.66 6.40 5.51
CA TYR A 121 5.68 7.17 6.27
C TYR A 121 6.27 8.46 6.86
N GLU A 122 7.45 8.37 7.47
CA GLU A 122 8.16 9.52 8.01
C GLU A 122 8.59 10.49 6.91
N ASP A 123 8.99 9.99 5.74
CA ASP A 123 9.34 10.83 4.59
C ASP A 123 8.15 11.63 4.07
N VAL A 124 6.97 11.00 3.95
CA VAL A 124 5.74 11.70 3.56
C VAL A 124 5.28 12.66 4.67
N ARG A 125 5.42 12.28 5.94
CA ARG A 125 5.08 13.15 7.06
C ARG A 125 5.99 14.37 7.11
N ALA A 126 7.28 14.19 6.89
CA ALA A 126 8.24 15.26 6.75
C ALA A 126 7.86 16.16 5.58
N ALA A 127 7.56 15.60 4.40
CA ALA A 127 7.16 16.38 3.23
C ALA A 127 5.88 17.22 3.45
N VAL A 128 4.87 16.68 4.15
CA VAL A 128 3.62 17.38 4.50
C VAL A 128 3.84 18.46 5.57
N ASN A 129 4.77 18.23 6.50
CA ASN A 129 5.12 19.15 7.58
C ASN A 129 6.28 20.09 7.24
N THR A 130 6.89 19.95 6.06
CA THR A 130 7.91 20.88 5.58
C THR A 130 7.16 22.16 5.28
N THR A 131 7.15 23.03 6.28
CA THR A 131 6.82 24.44 6.12
C THR A 131 7.63 24.97 4.94
N LYS A 132 7.04 25.89 4.17
CA LYS A 132 7.79 26.93 3.45
C LYS A 132 8.69 27.66 4.47
N SER A 133 9.76 27.04 4.93
CA SER A 133 10.83 27.68 5.68
C SER A 133 11.88 28.02 4.64
N ASP A 134 12.07 29.32 4.47
CA ASP A 134 13.20 29.96 3.79
C ASP A 134 13.16 30.02 2.26
N SER A 135 12.10 30.64 1.73
CA SER A 135 12.27 31.62 0.65
C SER A 135 12.19 33.05 1.20
N SER A 136 12.81 33.27 2.36
CA SER A 136 13.24 34.59 2.81
C SER A 136 14.75 34.64 2.76
N ILE A 137 15.26 35.69 2.11
CA ILE A 137 16.66 36.13 2.02
C ILE A 137 17.49 35.45 0.92
N PHE A 138 17.31 35.85 -0.34
CA PHE A 138 18.17 36.81 -1.08
C PHE A 138 17.62 37.08 -2.47
#